data_AF-A0A1H3YX44-F1
#
_entry.id   AF-A0A1H3YX44-F1
#
_cell.length_a   1.000
_cell.length_b   1.000
_cell.length_c   1.000
_cell.angle_alpha   90.00
_cell.angle_beta   90.00
_cell.angle_gamma   90.00
#
_symmetry.space_group_name_H-M   'P 1'
#
loop_
_entity.id
_entity.type
_entity.pdbx_description
1 polymer ?
#
loop_
_entity_poly.entity_id
_entity_poly.type
_entity_poly.pdbx_seq_one_letter_code
_entity_poly.pdbx_strand_id
1 'polypeptide(L)'
;MEAIKTAYAPAFHKLISYIKSGAIGTVRDIEASFTKLMSGNFRELSAEQAGGSMTEFSSYPLLPILKLLGTSYKDIKFFSVFENDIDIYTRAIIQYDNAVASIKVGLGVKTEGELIISGTKGYAYVPAPW
;
A
#
# COMPACT_ATOMS: atom_id res chain seq x y z
N MET A 1 -17.98 -4.99 -6.44
CA MET A 1 -17.05 -5.44 -5.38
C MET A 1 -15.73 -5.75 -6.07
N GLU A 2 -14.64 -5.08 -5.70
CA GLU A 2 -13.31 -5.37 -6.23
C GLU A 2 -12.73 -6.61 -5.53
N ALA A 3 -12.06 -7.49 -6.28
CA ALA A 3 -11.63 -8.80 -5.81
C ALA A 3 -10.31 -8.79 -5.00
N ILE A 4 -10.25 -7.98 -3.94
CA ILE A 4 -9.05 -7.87 -3.09
C ILE A 4 -9.09 -8.97 -2.01
N LYS A 5 -8.49 -10.14 -2.29
CA LYS A 5 -8.52 -11.30 -1.38
C LYS A 5 -8.04 -11.00 0.04
N THR A 6 -7.05 -10.12 0.21
CA THR A 6 -6.50 -9.71 1.51
C THR A 6 -7.57 -9.08 2.41
N ALA A 7 -8.54 -8.36 1.81
CA ALA A 7 -9.63 -7.74 2.55
C ALA A 7 -10.56 -8.74 3.24
N TYR A 8 -10.49 -10.03 2.89
CA TYR A 8 -11.31 -11.10 3.44
C TYR A 8 -10.50 -12.10 4.29
N ALA A 9 -9.19 -11.88 4.43
CA ALA A 9 -8.34 -12.74 5.23
C ALA A 9 -8.66 -12.57 6.74
N PRO A 10 -8.87 -13.66 7.50
CA PRO A 10 -9.16 -13.56 8.95
C PRO A 10 -8.07 -12.81 9.73
N ALA A 11 -6.81 -12.99 9.35
CA ALA A 11 -5.68 -12.29 9.96
C ALA A 11 -5.77 -10.77 9.73
N PHE A 12 -6.12 -10.34 8.52
CA PHE A 12 -6.30 -8.92 8.20
C PHE A 12 -7.45 -8.31 9.01
N HIS A 13 -8.60 -8.98 9.09
CA HIS A 13 -9.71 -8.52 9.93
C HIS A 13 -9.32 -8.38 11.41
N LYS A 14 -8.59 -9.35 11.94
CA LYS A 14 -8.12 -9.32 13.33
C LYS A 14 -7.12 -8.18 13.56
N LEU A 15 -6.20 -7.94 12.63
CA LEU A 15 -5.26 -6.82 12.67
C LEU A 15 -6.01 -5.48 12.72
N ILE A 16 -6.93 -5.25 11.78
CA ILE A 16 -7.70 -4.00 11.72
C ILE A 16 -8.53 -3.80 12.99
N SER A 17 -9.20 -4.85 13.48
CA SER A 17 -9.97 -4.80 14.74
C SER A 17 -9.08 -4.47 15.94
N TYR A 18 -7.92 -5.11 16.04
CA TYR A 18 -6.96 -4.88 17.12
C TYR A 18 -6.46 -3.43 17.13
N ILE A 19 -6.11 -2.87 15.97
CA ILE A 19 -5.69 -1.46 15.87
C ILE A 19 -6.84 -0.53 16.23
N LYS A 20 -8.05 -0.77 15.71
CA LYS A 20 -9.24 0.04 16.01
C LYS A 20 -9.68 -0.01 17.48
N SER A 21 -9.28 -1.05 18.22
CA SER A 21 -9.50 -1.10 19.67
C SER A 21 -8.69 -0.06 20.46
N GLY A 22 -7.73 0.61 19.82
CA GLY A 22 -6.84 1.60 20.45
C GLY A 22 -5.61 0.98 21.12
N ALA A 23 -5.32 -0.30 20.84
CA ALA A 23 -4.19 -1.02 21.43
C ALA A 23 -2.83 -0.33 21.19
N ILE A 24 -2.65 0.33 20.03
CA ILE A 24 -1.45 1.11 19.70
C ILE A 24 -1.65 2.63 19.84
N GLY A 25 -2.74 3.08 20.48
CA GLY A 25 -3.09 4.49 20.58
C GLY A 25 -3.68 5.06 19.28
N THR A 26 -3.43 6.34 19.03
CA THR A 26 -3.90 7.04 17.81
C THR A 26 -2.94 6.73 16.68
N VAL A 27 -3.43 6.20 15.56
CA VAL A 27 -2.62 5.96 14.35
C VAL A 27 -2.13 7.31 13.80
N ARG A 28 -0.83 7.43 13.56
CA ARG A 28 -0.16 8.64 13.03
C ARG A 28 0.51 8.40 11.70
N ASP A 29 0.92 7.16 11.43
CA ASP A 29 1.57 6.81 10.18
C ASP A 29 1.25 5.36 9.76
N ILE A 30 1.13 5.14 8.45
CA ILE A 30 0.96 3.82 7.85
C ILE A 30 1.89 3.72 6.64
N GLU A 31 2.82 2.78 6.66
CA GLU A 31 3.69 2.45 5.52
C GLU A 31 3.33 1.08 4.99
N ALA A 32 3.07 0.97 3.70
CA ALA A 32 2.69 -0.29 3.08
C ALA A 32 3.38 -0.46 1.73
N SER A 33 3.81 -1.69 1.43
CA SER A 33 4.58 -1.93 0.22
C SER A 33 4.25 -3.25 -0.44
N PHE A 34 4.23 -3.22 -1.78
CA PHE A 34 4.10 -4.41 -2.62
C PHE A 34 4.98 -4.21 -3.85
N THR A 35 6.10 -4.92 -3.87
CA THR A 35 6.98 -4.94 -5.04
C THR A 35 7.34 -6.36 -5.48
N LYS A 36 7.44 -6.54 -6.79
CA LYS A 36 7.83 -7.77 -7.48
C LYS A 36 8.80 -7.39 -8.61
N LEU A 37 9.79 -8.23 -8.89
CA LEU A 37 10.61 -8.09 -10.08
C LEU A 37 9.95 -8.86 -11.23
N MET A 38 9.67 -8.17 -12.33
CA MET A 38 9.12 -8.74 -13.55
C MET A 38 9.98 -8.35 -14.75
N SER A 39 10.13 -9.28 -15.69
CA SER A 39 10.91 -9.08 -16.91
C SER A 39 10.35 -9.95 -18.02
N GLY A 40 10.31 -9.44 -19.26
CA GLY A 40 9.79 -10.17 -20.42
C GLY A 40 8.43 -9.63 -20.87
N ASN A 41 7.74 -10.39 -21.72
CA ASN A 41 6.49 -9.96 -22.35
C ASN A 41 5.27 -10.34 -21.49
N PHE A 42 5.09 -9.62 -20.38
CA PHE A 42 3.96 -9.78 -19.48
C PHE A 42 2.95 -8.63 -19.63
N ARG A 43 1.66 -8.92 -19.41
CA ARG A 43 0.57 -7.92 -19.48
C ARG A 43 0.82 -6.74 -18.55
N GLU A 44 1.30 -7.02 -17.34
CA GLU A 44 1.65 -6.04 -16.31
C GLU A 44 2.69 -5.01 -16.77
N LEU A 45 3.52 -5.38 -17.76
CA LEU A 45 4.57 -4.55 -18.33
C LEU A 45 4.16 -3.89 -19.67
N SER A 46 2.89 -3.97 -20.07
CA SER A 46 2.39 -3.42 -21.33
C SER A 46 1.52 -2.19 -21.09
N ALA A 47 1.96 -1.02 -21.60
CA ALA A 47 1.17 0.20 -21.59
C ALA A 47 -0.18 0.02 -22.32
N GLU A 48 -0.18 -0.72 -23.45
CA GLU A 48 -1.38 -1.00 -24.24
C GLU A 48 -2.43 -1.83 -23.47
N GLN A 49 -2.01 -2.56 -22.44
CA GLN A 49 -2.88 -3.40 -21.62
C GLN A 49 -3.10 -2.81 -20.21
N ALA A 50 -2.90 -1.49 -20.06
CA ALA A 50 -3.00 -0.77 -18.79
C ALA A 50 -2.11 -1.36 -17.69
N GLY A 51 -0.87 -1.73 -18.05
CA GLY A 51 0.14 -2.15 -17.10
C GLY A 51 0.62 -1.02 -16.18
N GLY A 52 1.69 -1.29 -15.44
CA GLY A 52 2.28 -0.34 -14.49
C GLY A 52 2.01 -0.70 -13.04
N SER A 53 2.95 -0.36 -12.18
CA SER A 53 2.99 -0.82 -10.78
C SER A 53 1.82 -0.28 -9.97
N MET A 54 1.38 0.95 -10.24
CA MET A 54 0.18 1.51 -9.62
C MET A 54 -1.07 0.76 -10.02
N THR A 55 -1.24 0.44 -11.31
CA THR A 55 -2.41 -0.29 -11.80
C THR A 55 -2.48 -1.69 -11.22
N GLU A 56 -1.34 -2.38 -11.14
CA GLU A 56 -1.29 -3.78 -10.70
C GLU A 56 -1.38 -3.94 -9.18
N PHE A 57 -0.72 -3.05 -8.42
CA PHE A 57 -0.47 -3.32 -7.00
C PHE A 57 -1.04 -2.31 -6.02
N SER A 58 -1.47 -1.11 -6.43
CA SER A 58 -1.82 -0.04 -5.47
C SER A 58 -2.98 -0.38 -4.53
N SER A 59 -3.93 -1.22 -4.97
CA SER A 59 -5.08 -1.63 -4.16
C SER A 59 -4.70 -2.35 -2.87
N TYR A 60 -3.59 -3.11 -2.86
CA TYR A 60 -3.11 -3.83 -1.69
C TYR A 60 -2.60 -2.90 -0.57
N PRO A 61 -1.57 -2.04 -0.77
CA PRO A 61 -1.10 -1.13 0.26
C PRO A 61 -2.11 -0.03 0.61
N LEU A 62 -3.01 0.35 -0.31
CA LEU A 62 -4.09 1.29 0.00
C LEU A 62 -5.16 0.69 0.93
N LEU A 63 -5.37 -0.63 0.88
CA LEU A 63 -6.41 -1.30 1.68
C LEU A 63 -6.31 -1.00 3.19
N PRO A 64 -5.21 -1.26 3.91
CA PRO A 64 -5.11 -0.95 5.35
C PRO A 64 -5.22 0.55 5.63
N ILE A 65 -4.65 1.39 4.74
CA ILE A 65 -4.70 2.86 4.87
C ILE A 65 -6.14 3.32 4.88
N LEU A 66 -6.92 2.95 3.86
CA LEU A 66 -8.33 3.34 3.75
C LEU A 66 -9.19 2.69 4.84
N LYS A 67 -8.87 1.48 5.31
CA LYS A 67 -9.60 0.83 6.41
C LYS A 67 -9.40 1.51 7.76
N LEU A 68 -8.27 2.17 7.98
CA LEU A 68 -7.90 2.78 9.26
C LEU A 68 -8.09 4.30 9.28
N LEU A 69 -7.68 5.00 8.22
CA LEU A 69 -7.72 6.46 8.11
C LEU A 69 -8.90 6.97 7.29
N GLY A 70 -9.60 6.10 6.55
CA GLY A 70 -10.72 6.47 5.70
C GLY A 70 -10.28 7.15 4.39
N THR A 71 -11.25 7.75 3.71
CA THR A 71 -11.08 8.35 2.37
C THR A 71 -10.92 9.88 2.41
N SER A 72 -11.02 10.51 3.57
CA SER A 72 -10.91 11.97 3.74
C SER A 72 -9.45 12.42 3.83
N TYR A 73 -8.66 12.14 2.80
CA TYR A 73 -7.30 12.65 2.68
C TYR A 73 -7.30 14.11 2.21
N LYS A 74 -6.24 14.85 2.55
CA LYS A 74 -6.03 16.26 2.15
C LYS A 74 -5.29 16.40 0.83
N ASP A 75 -4.23 15.61 0.68
CA ASP A 75 -3.35 15.68 -0.47
C ASP A 75 -2.69 14.33 -0.72
N ILE A 76 -2.28 14.10 -1.95
CA ILE A 76 -1.52 12.92 -2.36
C ILE A 76 -0.43 13.34 -3.35
N LYS A 77 0.80 12.91 -3.10
CA LYS A 77 1.95 13.17 -3.96
C LYS A 77 2.55 11.88 -4.45
N PHE A 78 2.77 11.78 -5.75
CA PHE A 78 3.35 10.62 -6.41
C PHE A 78 4.77 10.92 -6.86
N PHE A 79 5.65 9.94 -6.66
CA PHE A 79 7.04 9.95 -7.09
C PHE A 79 7.28 8.63 -7.83
N SER A 80 7.32 8.70 -9.16
CA SER A 80 7.31 7.53 -10.02
C SER A 80 8.52 7.50 -10.94
N VAL A 81 9.00 6.28 -11.21
CA VAL A 81 10.00 5.97 -12.24
C VAL A 81 9.27 5.26 -13.37
N PHE A 82 9.42 5.76 -14.59
CA PHE A 82 8.72 5.26 -15.76
C PHE A 82 9.68 4.59 -16.75
N GLU A 83 9.22 3.50 -17.36
CA GLU A 83 9.83 2.89 -18.53
C GLU A 83 8.71 2.44 -19.47
N ASN A 84 8.88 2.60 -20.79
CA ASN A 84 7.90 2.20 -21.81
C ASN A 84 6.47 2.67 -21.49
N ASP A 85 6.32 3.93 -21.08
CA ASP A 85 5.06 4.60 -20.75
C ASP A 85 4.24 4.00 -19.58
N ILE A 86 4.86 3.15 -18.76
CA ILE A 86 4.27 2.65 -17.50
C ILE A 86 5.17 2.94 -16.30
N ASP A 87 4.60 3.02 -15.10
CA ASP A 87 5.39 3.16 -13.89
C ASP A 87 5.98 1.80 -13.46
N ILE A 88 7.32 1.70 -13.45
CA ILE A 88 8.01 0.50 -12.96
C ILE A 88 8.23 0.53 -11.45
N TYR A 89 8.10 1.71 -10.85
CA TYR A 89 8.11 1.94 -9.42
C TYR A 89 7.38 3.25 -9.10
N THR A 90 6.53 3.23 -8.08
CA THR A 90 5.88 4.43 -7.55
C THR A 90 5.92 4.43 -6.04
N ARG A 91 6.34 5.55 -5.46
CA ARG A 91 6.09 5.89 -4.06
C ARG A 91 5.04 6.99 -4.01
N ALA A 92 3.98 6.80 -3.23
CA ALA A 92 3.00 7.86 -2.96
C ALA A 92 2.97 8.20 -1.48
N ILE A 93 2.82 9.49 -1.16
CA ILE A 93 2.64 10.00 0.20
C ILE A 93 1.25 10.63 0.26
N ILE A 94 0.46 10.19 1.24
CA ILE A 94 -0.93 10.60 1.44
C ILE A 94 -1.02 11.36 2.76
N GLN A 95 -1.50 12.60 2.70
CA GLN A 95 -1.66 13.45 3.88
C GLN A 95 -3.09 13.39 4.39
N TYR A 96 -3.28 13.19 5.69
CA TYR A 96 -4.56 13.35 6.40
C TYR A 96 -4.48 14.53 7.38
N ASP A 97 -5.58 14.84 8.07
CA ASP A 97 -5.59 15.88 9.12
C ASP A 97 -4.57 15.63 10.22
N ASN A 98 -4.46 14.37 10.65
CA ASN A 98 -3.78 13.98 11.88
C ASN A 98 -2.84 12.77 11.69
N ALA A 99 -2.63 12.36 10.45
CA ALA A 99 -1.81 11.21 10.09
C ALA A 99 -1.19 11.41 8.70
N VAL A 100 -0.16 10.62 8.41
CA VAL A 100 0.42 10.46 7.08
C VAL A 100 0.30 8.99 6.71
N ALA A 101 0.30 8.67 5.42
CA ALA A 101 0.51 7.31 4.98
C ALA A 101 1.41 7.30 3.74
N SER A 102 2.09 6.19 3.50
CA SER A 102 2.86 6.02 2.28
C SER A 102 2.73 4.62 1.70
N ILE A 103 2.72 4.56 0.37
CA ILE A 103 2.73 3.31 -0.37
C ILE A 103 3.99 3.23 -1.24
N LYS A 104 4.54 2.03 -1.39
CA LYS A 104 5.56 1.69 -2.39
C LYS A 104 5.05 0.54 -3.26
N VAL A 105 4.95 0.77 -4.56
CA VAL A 105 4.61 -0.27 -5.54
C VAL A 105 5.68 -0.38 -6.61
N GLY A 106 5.91 -1.57 -7.15
CA GLY A 106 6.97 -1.75 -8.14
C GLY A 106 6.94 -3.09 -8.86
N LEU A 107 7.05 -3.04 -10.18
CA LEU A 107 7.23 -4.17 -11.10
C LEU A 107 8.69 -4.32 -11.56
N GLY A 108 9.49 -3.24 -11.52
CA GLY A 108 10.89 -3.23 -11.93
C GLY A 108 11.89 -3.04 -10.78
N VAL A 109 11.41 -2.73 -9.56
CA VAL A 109 12.26 -2.47 -8.38
C VAL A 109 11.77 -3.32 -7.21
N LYS A 110 12.70 -3.96 -6.50
CA LYS A 110 12.39 -4.72 -5.27
C LYS A 110 12.67 -3.89 -4.03
N THR A 111 11.72 -3.90 -3.10
CA THR A 111 11.89 -3.46 -1.71
C THR A 111 11.23 -4.49 -0.78
N GLU A 112 11.46 -4.35 0.53
CA GLU A 112 10.76 -5.18 1.51
C GLU A 112 9.25 -5.01 1.33
N GLY A 113 8.51 -6.11 1.37
CA GLY A 113 7.05 -6.10 1.17
C GLY A 113 6.35 -6.15 2.51
N GLU A 114 6.46 -5.07 3.29
CA GLU A 114 5.98 -4.97 4.67
C GLU A 114 4.81 -3.99 4.83
N LEU A 115 4.09 -4.15 5.96
CA LEU A 115 3.12 -3.18 6.48
C LEU A 115 3.52 -2.76 7.89
N ILE A 116 3.70 -1.47 8.09
CA ILE A 116 3.97 -0.84 9.39
C ILE A 116 2.83 0.14 9.69
N ILE A 117 2.29 0.04 10.91
CA ILE A 117 1.23 0.93 11.39
C ILE A 117 1.69 1.52 12.72
N SER A 118 2.01 2.80 12.68
CA SER A 118 2.59 3.55 13.79
C SER A 118 1.52 4.31 14.57
N GLY A 119 1.45 4.07 15.87
CA GLY A 119 0.53 4.73 16.77
C GLY A 119 1.24 5.40 17.96
N THR A 120 0.50 6.22 18.70
CA THR A 120 1.06 6.97 19.84
C THR A 120 1.46 6.14 21.05
N LYS A 121 1.10 4.85 21.10
CA LYS A 121 1.42 3.93 22.22
C LYS A 121 2.21 2.69 21.77
N GLY A 122 2.57 2.60 20.50
CA GLY A 122 3.25 1.43 19.93
C GLY A 122 3.03 1.34 18.43
N TYR A 123 3.38 0.20 17.84
CA TYR A 123 3.23 -0.04 16.41
C TYR A 123 2.84 -1.49 16.14
N ALA A 124 2.23 -1.72 14.98
CA ALA A 124 2.05 -3.06 14.42
C ALA A 124 2.98 -3.22 13.21
N TYR A 125 3.63 -4.37 13.13
CA TYR A 125 4.50 -4.75 12.02
C TYR A 125 4.01 -6.08 11.44
N VAL A 126 3.78 -6.11 10.13
CA VAL A 126 3.49 -7.34 9.39
C VAL A 126 4.65 -7.58 8.43
N PRO A 127 5.45 -8.64 8.66
CA PRO A 127 6.61 -8.93 7.84
C PRO A 127 6.19 -9.40 6.44
N ALA A 128 7.14 -9.33 5.51
CA ALA A 128 6.88 -9.78 4.16
C ALA A 128 6.67 -11.30 4.04
N PRO A 129 5.80 -11.75 3.12
CA PRO A 129 4.78 -10.95 2.45
C PRO A 129 3.58 -10.71 3.39
N TRP A 130 3.10 -9.46 3.50
CA TRP A 130 1.91 -9.12 4.30
C TRP A 130 0.59 -9.20 3.52
#